data_AF-A0A7Y3EYC6-F1
#
_entry.id   AF-A0A7Y3EYC6-F1
#
_cell.length_a   1.000
_cell.length_b   1.000
_cell.length_c   1.000
_cell.angle_alpha   90.00
_cell.angle_beta   90.00
_cell.angle_gamma   90.00
#
_symmetry.space_group_name_H-M   'P 1'
#
loop_
_entity.id
_entity.type
_entity.pdbx_description
1 polymer ?
#
loop_
_entity_poly.entity_id
_entity_poly.type
_entity_poly.pdbx_seq_one_letter_code
_entity_poly.pdbx_strand_id
1 'polypeptide(L)'
;MKKIYFIVCCILLAGASPTLATDLVQEQLAQKSQVQVRDMLNAPGEGEYEQQLQQLMQQEQFSQTTRSKVRQILAKAESENLPIEPFLDKVHEGIAKNVDQAALVEALNRVQQRYRYAYEKASEQTTDARLRKHLADTIAAADAAGLKKEDCDAVMTALRTRTRTMAQNQSQELALETFATARLMSHSRVYSSTVSNVLVSALDNSYDTTDMNKM
;
A
#
# COMPACT_ATOMS: atom_id res chain seq x y z
N MET A 1 73.12 -19.22 -18.01
CA MET A 1 72.87 -19.10 -16.56
C MET A 1 72.01 -17.86 -16.31
N LYS A 2 70.80 -18.01 -15.72
CA LYS A 2 70.11 -17.12 -14.73
C LYS A 2 70.08 -15.59 -15.04
N LYS A 3 68.97 -14.83 -15.16
CA LYS A 3 67.58 -14.90 -14.62
C LYS A 3 66.60 -14.04 -15.48
N ILE A 4 65.33 -14.40 -15.39
CA ILE A 4 64.08 -13.80 -15.91
C ILE A 4 63.59 -12.65 -15.00
N TYR A 5 62.83 -11.66 -15.52
CA TYR A 5 61.56 -11.04 -15.03
C TYR A 5 61.18 -9.88 -16.00
N PHE A 6 60.20 -9.99 -16.90
CA PHE A 6 58.74 -9.79 -16.79
C PHE A 6 58.31 -8.40 -16.25
N ILE A 7 57.65 -7.56 -17.09
CA ILE A 7 56.28 -7.04 -16.91
C ILE A 7 55.85 -6.12 -18.08
N VAL A 8 54.56 -6.25 -18.40
CA VAL A 8 53.75 -5.80 -19.53
C VAL A 8 52.92 -4.55 -19.16
N CYS A 9 52.50 -3.78 -20.18
CA CYS A 9 51.35 -2.86 -20.22
C CYS A 9 51.46 -1.52 -19.45
N CYS A 10 50.76 -0.43 -19.81
CA CYS A 10 49.57 -0.25 -20.63
C CYS A 10 49.53 1.19 -21.17
N ILE A 11 49.11 1.35 -22.42
CA ILE A 11 48.84 2.64 -23.08
C ILE A 11 47.51 3.21 -22.55
N LEU A 12 47.57 4.45 -22.05
CA LEU A 12 46.43 5.27 -21.66
C LEU A 12 45.73 5.85 -22.89
N LEU A 13 44.55 5.34 -23.24
CA LEU A 13 43.57 6.01 -24.09
C LEU A 13 42.16 5.66 -23.59
N ALA A 14 41.58 6.55 -22.77
CA ALA A 14 40.17 6.51 -22.40
C ALA A 14 39.52 7.83 -22.82
N GLY A 15 38.72 7.80 -23.88
CA GLY A 15 37.92 8.91 -24.38
C GLY A 15 36.47 8.46 -24.56
N ALA A 16 35.58 9.16 -23.87
CA ALA A 16 34.12 9.28 -24.06
C ALA A 16 33.25 8.00 -23.94
N SER A 17 32.59 7.85 -22.78
CA SER A 17 31.35 7.07 -22.65
C SER A 17 30.14 8.01 -22.78
N PRO A 18 29.15 7.73 -23.64
CA PRO A 18 27.89 8.46 -23.65
C PRO A 18 26.91 7.77 -22.68
N THR A 19 26.87 8.20 -21.42
CA THR A 19 25.93 7.65 -20.41
C THR A 19 24.67 8.48 -20.19
N LEU A 20 24.41 9.49 -21.03
CA LEU A 20 23.27 10.41 -20.84
C LEU A 20 22.01 10.06 -21.66
N ALA A 21 22.11 9.15 -22.63
CA ALA A 21 21.00 8.79 -23.51
C ALA A 21 20.09 7.68 -22.93
N THR A 22 20.62 6.81 -22.07
CA THR A 22 19.86 5.71 -21.45
C THR A 22 18.91 6.18 -20.35
N ASP A 23 19.29 7.17 -19.54
CA ASP A 23 18.45 7.66 -18.45
C ASP A 23 17.23 8.45 -18.96
N LEU A 24 17.40 9.25 -20.02
CA LEU A 24 16.30 10.00 -20.64
C LEU A 24 15.26 9.08 -21.31
N VAL A 25 15.70 7.96 -21.89
CA VAL A 25 14.81 6.96 -22.50
C VAL A 25 14.07 6.17 -21.42
N GLN A 26 14.73 5.83 -20.32
CA GLN A 26 14.13 5.13 -19.17
C GLN A 26 13.09 6.00 -18.44
N GLU A 27 13.40 7.29 -18.23
CA GLU A 27 12.45 8.26 -17.65
C GLU A 27 11.26 8.53 -18.57
N GLN A 28 11.49 8.65 -19.89
CA GLN A 28 10.41 8.84 -20.85
C GLN A 28 9.52 7.60 -20.99
N LEU A 29 10.08 6.39 -20.91
CA LEU A 29 9.29 5.14 -20.85
C LEU A 29 8.48 5.06 -19.55
N ALA A 30 9.09 5.37 -18.39
CA ALA A 30 8.40 5.38 -17.10
C ALA A 30 7.29 6.44 -17.02
N GLN A 31 7.51 7.63 -17.59
CA GLN A 31 6.49 8.69 -17.69
C GLN A 31 5.37 8.32 -18.65
N LYS A 32 5.68 7.70 -19.80
CA LYS A 32 4.67 7.29 -20.77
C LYS A 32 3.78 6.17 -20.20
N SER A 33 4.35 5.25 -19.43
CA SER A 33 3.61 4.26 -18.64
C SER A 33 2.74 4.93 -17.56
N GLN A 34 3.25 5.91 -16.83
CA GLN A 34 2.47 6.60 -15.77
C GLN A 34 1.30 7.43 -16.31
N VAL A 35 1.49 8.16 -17.41
CA VAL A 35 0.45 9.02 -18.00
C VAL A 35 -0.63 8.18 -18.68
N GLN A 36 -0.24 7.12 -19.41
CA GLN A 36 -1.20 6.23 -20.06
C GLN A 36 -2.01 5.39 -19.07
N VAL A 37 -1.45 5.09 -17.88
CA VAL A 37 -2.15 4.39 -16.78
C VAL A 37 -3.06 5.34 -15.99
N ARG A 38 -2.76 6.64 -15.92
CA ARG A 38 -3.59 7.62 -15.20
C ARG A 38 -4.88 7.97 -15.92
N ASP A 39 -4.88 8.00 -17.25
CA ASP A 39 -6.10 8.25 -18.04
C ASP A 39 -7.11 7.08 -17.99
N MET A 40 -6.71 5.92 -17.41
CA MET A 40 -7.55 4.73 -17.21
C MET A 40 -8.22 4.68 -15.82
N LEU A 41 -8.04 5.70 -14.96
CA LEU A 41 -8.50 5.73 -13.55
C LEU A 41 -9.97 6.16 -13.33
N ASN A 42 -10.78 6.26 -14.38
CA ASN A 42 -12.22 6.27 -14.15
C ASN A 42 -12.60 4.86 -13.73
N ALA A 43 -12.91 4.69 -12.43
CA ALA A 43 -13.30 3.42 -11.83
C ALA A 43 -14.20 2.63 -12.81
N PRO A 44 -13.68 1.56 -13.42
CA PRO A 44 -14.45 0.78 -14.35
C PRO A 44 -15.69 0.25 -13.62
N GLY A 45 -16.83 0.23 -14.30
CA GLY A 45 -18.01 -0.48 -13.80
C GLY A 45 -17.68 -1.95 -13.49
N GLU A 46 -18.55 -2.63 -12.73
CA GLU A 46 -18.41 -4.07 -12.44
C GLU A 46 -18.01 -4.84 -13.71
N GLY A 47 -16.81 -5.44 -13.71
CA GLY A 47 -16.29 -6.27 -14.81
C GLY A 47 -15.46 -5.56 -15.91
N GLU A 48 -15.45 -4.22 -16.00
CA GLU A 48 -14.68 -3.52 -17.05
C GLU A 48 -13.15 -3.59 -16.81
N TYR A 49 -12.70 -3.63 -15.55
CA TYR A 49 -11.27 -3.80 -15.25
C TYR A 49 -10.75 -5.21 -15.60
N GLU A 50 -11.61 -6.23 -15.59
CA GLU A 50 -11.16 -7.62 -15.76
C GLU A 50 -10.56 -7.84 -17.15
N GLN A 51 -11.20 -7.29 -18.18
CA GLN A 51 -10.73 -7.39 -19.56
C GLN A 51 -9.41 -6.64 -19.74
N GLN A 52 -9.32 -5.42 -19.20
CA GLN A 52 -8.11 -4.60 -19.28
C GLN A 52 -6.94 -5.26 -18.56
N LEU A 53 -7.18 -5.77 -17.36
CA LEU A 53 -6.19 -6.49 -16.56
C LEU A 53 -5.73 -7.77 -17.27
N GLN A 54 -6.66 -8.50 -17.89
CA GLN A 54 -6.33 -9.70 -18.66
C GLN A 54 -5.45 -9.37 -19.87
N GLN A 55 -5.76 -8.32 -20.62
CA GLN A 55 -4.95 -7.86 -21.74
C GLN A 55 -3.55 -7.44 -21.28
N LEU A 56 -3.47 -6.64 -20.20
CA LEU A 56 -2.21 -6.19 -19.62
C LEU A 56 -1.33 -7.38 -19.20
N MET A 57 -1.87 -8.33 -18.43
CA MET A 57 -1.11 -9.52 -18.02
C MET A 57 -0.74 -10.45 -19.19
N GLN A 58 -1.45 -10.38 -20.33
CA GLN A 58 -1.04 -11.08 -21.54
C GLN A 58 0.13 -10.39 -22.23
N GLN A 59 0.10 -9.07 -22.33
CA GLN A 59 1.19 -8.25 -22.88
C GLN A 59 2.48 -8.43 -22.07
N GLU A 60 2.36 -8.46 -20.74
CA GLU A 60 3.48 -8.68 -19.81
C GLU A 60 3.88 -10.16 -19.65
N GLN A 61 3.35 -11.05 -20.51
CA GLN A 61 3.72 -12.46 -20.59
C GLN A 61 3.54 -13.24 -19.26
N PHE A 62 2.54 -12.87 -18.46
CA PHE A 62 2.25 -13.63 -17.24
C PHE A 62 1.86 -15.06 -17.58
N SER A 63 2.25 -16.02 -16.74
CA SER A 63 1.83 -17.42 -16.94
C SER A 63 0.31 -17.55 -16.79
N GLN A 64 -0.29 -18.56 -17.45
CA GLN A 64 -1.72 -18.86 -17.29
C GLN A 64 -2.09 -19.12 -15.82
N THR A 65 -1.20 -19.79 -15.09
CA THR A 65 -1.36 -20.06 -13.66
C THR A 65 -1.39 -18.77 -12.84
N THR A 66 -0.46 -17.84 -13.10
CA THR A 66 -0.41 -16.54 -12.42
C THR A 66 -1.67 -15.72 -12.71
N ARG A 67 -2.06 -15.59 -13.98
CA ARG A 67 -3.27 -14.86 -14.38
C ARG A 67 -4.52 -15.41 -13.67
N SER A 68 -4.64 -16.73 -13.56
CA SER A 68 -5.77 -17.36 -12.88
C SER A 68 -5.77 -17.08 -11.38
N LYS A 69 -4.60 -17.09 -10.72
CA LYS A 69 -4.47 -16.73 -9.30
C LYS A 69 -4.84 -15.26 -9.03
N VAL A 70 -4.36 -14.33 -9.87
CA VAL A 70 -4.70 -12.91 -9.75
C VAL A 70 -6.21 -12.69 -9.85
N ARG A 71 -6.86 -13.28 -10.86
CA ARG A 71 -8.33 -13.22 -11.01
C ARG A 71 -9.06 -13.81 -9.81
N GLN A 72 -8.60 -14.94 -9.28
CA GLN A 72 -9.21 -15.55 -8.10
C GLN A 72 -9.11 -14.64 -6.87
N ILE A 73 -7.99 -13.94 -6.68
CA ILE A 73 -7.82 -13.00 -5.56
C ILE A 73 -8.78 -11.81 -5.71
N LEU A 74 -8.92 -11.26 -6.92
CA LEU A 74 -9.81 -10.13 -7.20
C LEU A 74 -11.28 -10.50 -7.04
N ALA A 75 -11.73 -11.60 -7.66
CA ALA A 75 -13.09 -12.09 -7.50
C ALA A 75 -13.44 -12.37 -6.03
N LYS A 76 -12.47 -12.88 -5.26
CA LYS A 76 -12.65 -13.05 -3.81
C LYS A 76 -12.77 -11.71 -3.09
N ALA A 77 -11.93 -10.74 -3.41
CA ALA A 77 -12.00 -9.39 -2.83
C ALA A 77 -13.36 -8.72 -3.12
N GLU A 78 -13.88 -8.84 -4.34
CA GLU A 78 -15.22 -8.38 -4.71
C GLU A 78 -16.31 -9.08 -3.90
N SER A 79 -16.25 -10.41 -3.80
CA SER A 79 -17.23 -11.18 -3.02
C SER A 79 -17.23 -10.83 -1.53
N GLU A 80 -16.08 -10.37 -1.01
CA GLU A 80 -15.89 -9.87 0.35
C GLU A 80 -16.24 -8.37 0.48
N ASN A 81 -16.72 -7.71 -0.59
CA ASN A 81 -17.01 -6.27 -0.67
C ASN A 81 -15.80 -5.38 -0.31
N LEU A 82 -14.60 -5.83 -0.65
CA LEU A 82 -13.37 -5.06 -0.50
C LEU A 82 -13.17 -4.14 -1.71
N PRO A 83 -12.50 -2.98 -1.53
CA PRO A 83 -12.20 -2.09 -2.64
C PRO A 83 -11.20 -2.76 -3.60
N ILE A 84 -11.43 -2.63 -4.90
CA ILE A 84 -10.65 -3.32 -5.94
C ILE A 84 -9.46 -2.49 -6.39
N GLU A 85 -9.56 -1.17 -6.32
CA GLU A 85 -8.52 -0.22 -6.71
C GLU A 85 -7.15 -0.53 -6.06
N PRO A 86 -7.05 -0.83 -4.74
CA PRO A 86 -5.76 -1.15 -4.12
C PRO A 86 -5.10 -2.43 -4.66
N PHE A 87 -5.89 -3.36 -5.21
CA PHE A 87 -5.38 -4.56 -5.84
C PHE A 87 -4.88 -4.27 -7.25
N LEU A 88 -5.64 -3.48 -8.02
CA LEU A 88 -5.23 -3.04 -9.36
C LEU A 88 -3.96 -2.20 -9.30
N ASP A 89 -3.89 -1.25 -8.36
CA ASP A 89 -2.70 -0.47 -8.08
C ASP A 89 -1.50 -1.39 -7.78
N LYS A 90 -1.74 -2.48 -7.03
CA LYS A 90 -0.67 -3.42 -6.71
C LYS A 90 -0.20 -4.23 -7.92
N VAL A 91 -1.10 -4.60 -8.84
CA VAL A 91 -0.72 -5.22 -10.11
C VAL A 91 0.08 -4.25 -10.96
N HIS A 92 -0.41 -3.02 -11.14
CA HIS A 92 0.29 -1.99 -11.90
C HIS A 92 1.68 -1.69 -11.33
N GLU A 93 1.79 -1.53 -10.01
CA GLU A 93 3.06 -1.34 -9.32
C GLU A 93 4.02 -2.53 -9.55
N GLY A 94 3.50 -3.76 -9.48
CA GLY A 94 4.26 -4.98 -9.71
C GLY A 94 4.81 -5.07 -11.13
N ILE A 95 3.98 -4.77 -12.13
CA ILE A 95 4.38 -4.74 -13.55
C ILE A 95 5.43 -3.65 -13.78
N ALA A 96 5.16 -2.43 -13.31
CA ALA A 96 6.07 -1.29 -13.50
C ALA A 96 7.45 -1.54 -12.88
N LYS A 97 7.52 -2.30 -11.78
CA LYS A 97 8.76 -2.67 -11.11
C LYS A 97 9.35 -4.01 -11.57
N ASN A 98 8.73 -4.66 -12.56
CA ASN A 98 9.10 -5.98 -13.05
C ASN A 98 9.28 -7.01 -11.91
N VAL A 99 8.32 -7.02 -10.98
CA VAL A 99 8.30 -7.92 -9.83
C VAL A 99 8.04 -9.34 -10.31
N ASP A 100 8.75 -10.30 -9.71
CA ASP A 100 8.49 -11.72 -9.95
C ASP A 100 7.00 -12.06 -9.75
N GLN A 101 6.45 -12.89 -10.64
CA GLN A 101 5.03 -13.21 -10.66
C GLN A 101 4.53 -13.88 -9.37
N ALA A 102 5.35 -14.72 -8.72
CA ALA A 102 4.98 -15.33 -7.45
C ALA A 102 5.00 -14.29 -6.33
N ALA A 103 6.01 -13.42 -6.30
CA ALA A 103 6.08 -12.30 -5.35
C ALA A 103 4.90 -11.32 -5.49
N LEU A 104 4.41 -11.08 -6.72
CA LEU A 104 3.21 -10.29 -6.97
C LEU A 104 1.95 -10.95 -6.39
N VAL A 105 1.78 -12.26 -6.61
CA VAL A 105 0.65 -13.02 -6.04
C VAL A 105 0.68 -12.96 -4.50
N GLU A 106 1.84 -13.10 -3.88
CA GLU A 106 1.97 -12.91 -2.43
C GLU A 106 1.63 -11.48 -2.00
N ALA A 107 2.05 -10.48 -2.76
CA ALA A 107 1.73 -9.09 -2.47
C ALA A 107 0.21 -8.83 -2.52
N LEU A 108 -0.50 -9.40 -3.50
CA LEU A 108 -1.95 -9.31 -3.60
C LEU A 108 -2.65 -10.02 -2.43
N ASN A 109 -2.14 -11.17 -1.99
CA ASN A 109 -2.66 -11.81 -0.78
C ASN A 109 -2.46 -10.94 0.47
N ARG A 110 -1.33 -10.24 0.59
CA ARG A 110 -1.11 -9.27 1.68
C ARG A 110 -2.09 -8.09 1.60
N VAL A 111 -2.34 -7.55 0.40
CA VAL A 111 -3.38 -6.52 0.19
C VAL A 111 -4.75 -7.03 0.64
N GLN A 112 -5.14 -8.25 0.24
CA GLN A 112 -6.40 -8.86 0.67
C GLN A 112 -6.49 -8.96 2.20
N GLN A 113 -5.48 -9.52 2.85
CA GLN A 113 -5.48 -9.72 4.29
C GLN A 113 -5.57 -8.39 5.07
N ARG A 114 -4.89 -7.36 4.56
CA ARG A 114 -4.89 -6.01 5.13
C ARG A 114 -6.26 -5.36 5.02
N TYR A 115 -6.86 -5.36 3.83
CA TYR A 115 -8.18 -4.76 3.63
C TYR A 115 -9.27 -5.52 4.36
N ARG A 116 -9.22 -6.86 4.39
CA ARG A 116 -10.17 -7.66 5.17
C ARG A 116 -10.13 -7.31 6.65
N TYR A 117 -8.93 -7.26 7.25
CA TYR A 117 -8.76 -6.86 8.65
C TYR A 117 -9.27 -5.43 8.89
N ALA A 118 -8.92 -4.49 8.02
CA ALA A 118 -9.32 -3.09 8.20
C ALA A 118 -10.85 -2.90 8.10
N TYR A 119 -11.52 -3.58 7.17
CA TYR A 119 -12.97 -3.53 7.01
C TYR A 119 -13.72 -4.20 8.16
N GLU A 120 -13.20 -5.31 8.68
CA GLU A 120 -13.69 -5.95 9.91
C GLU A 120 -13.67 -4.93 11.05
N LYS A 121 -12.52 -4.31 11.32
CA LYS A 121 -12.38 -3.34 12.43
C LYS A 121 -13.22 -2.09 12.26
N ALA A 122 -13.32 -1.56 11.05
CA ALA A 122 -14.17 -0.41 10.76
C ALA A 122 -15.66 -0.72 10.92
N SER A 123 -16.10 -1.95 10.60
CA SER A 123 -17.49 -2.38 10.76
C SER A 123 -17.93 -2.48 12.22
N GLU A 124 -16.99 -2.77 13.13
CA GLU A 124 -17.23 -2.77 14.56
C GLU A 124 -17.41 -1.34 15.13
N GLN A 125 -16.96 -0.30 14.39
CA GLN A 125 -17.02 1.10 14.84
C GLN A 125 -18.19 1.88 14.23
N THR A 126 -18.62 1.56 13.00
CA THR A 126 -19.70 2.30 12.33
C THR A 126 -20.49 1.46 11.33
N THR A 127 -21.80 1.71 11.29
CA THR A 127 -22.73 1.12 10.33
C THR A 127 -22.83 1.93 9.04
N ASP A 128 -22.47 3.23 9.06
CA ASP A 128 -22.44 4.08 7.87
C ASP A 128 -21.40 3.57 6.86
N ALA A 129 -21.84 3.29 5.64
CA ALA A 129 -21.00 2.67 4.61
C ALA A 129 -19.83 3.55 4.16
N ARG A 130 -20.04 4.87 4.06
CA ARG A 130 -19.00 5.82 3.61
C ARG A 130 -17.93 5.96 4.69
N LEU A 131 -18.33 6.12 5.94
CA LEU A 131 -17.42 6.22 7.07
C LEU A 131 -16.69 4.90 7.32
N ARG A 132 -17.38 3.76 7.19
CA ARG A 132 -16.74 2.44 7.29
C ARG A 132 -15.64 2.30 6.24
N LYS A 133 -15.91 2.66 4.98
CA LYS A 133 -14.89 2.68 3.93
C LYS A 133 -13.72 3.59 4.29
N HIS A 134 -13.99 4.82 4.69
CA HIS A 134 -12.92 5.78 4.97
C HIS A 134 -12.04 5.38 6.15
N LEU A 135 -12.64 4.87 7.23
CA LEU A 135 -11.92 4.35 8.38
C LEU A 135 -11.11 3.09 8.01
N ALA A 136 -11.70 2.17 7.26
CA ALA A 136 -11.00 0.97 6.80
C ALA A 136 -9.81 1.32 5.89
N ASP A 137 -9.97 2.25 4.94
CA ASP A 137 -8.87 2.72 4.09
C ASP A 137 -7.74 3.33 4.94
N THR A 138 -8.08 4.05 6.00
CA THR A 138 -7.10 4.67 6.92
C THR A 138 -6.37 3.62 7.75
N ILE A 139 -7.08 2.63 8.30
CA ILE A 139 -6.48 1.50 9.03
C ILE A 139 -5.57 0.67 8.10
N ALA A 140 -6.03 0.36 6.88
CA ALA A 140 -5.22 -0.33 5.89
C ALA A 140 -3.97 0.46 5.52
N ALA A 141 -4.05 1.79 5.41
CA ALA A 141 -2.89 2.64 5.18
C ALA A 141 -1.92 2.68 6.38
N ALA A 142 -2.42 2.65 7.61
CA ALA A 142 -1.59 2.55 8.81
C ALA A 142 -0.85 1.20 8.88
N ASP A 143 -1.53 0.09 8.60
CA ASP A 143 -0.92 -1.25 8.50
C ASP A 143 0.16 -1.27 7.39
N ALA A 144 -0.15 -0.71 6.22
CA ALA A 144 0.82 -0.54 5.15
C ALA A 144 2.07 0.26 5.56
N ALA A 145 1.91 1.21 6.47
CA ALA A 145 2.97 2.06 7.00
C ALA A 145 3.73 1.41 8.17
N GLY A 146 3.29 0.25 8.66
CA GLY A 146 3.99 -0.53 9.68
C GLY A 146 3.28 -0.63 11.03
N LEU A 147 2.02 -0.18 11.16
CA LEU A 147 1.20 -0.44 12.34
C LEU A 147 0.78 -1.91 12.37
N LYS A 148 1.21 -2.65 13.38
CA LYS A 148 0.87 -4.06 13.57
C LYS A 148 -0.57 -4.21 14.06
N LYS A 149 -1.16 -5.37 13.79
CA LYS A 149 -2.56 -5.68 14.13
C LYS A 149 -2.82 -5.65 15.64
N GLU A 150 -1.91 -6.18 16.44
CA GLU A 150 -2.05 -6.22 17.89
C GLU A 150 -2.07 -4.81 18.50
N ASP A 151 -1.24 -3.93 17.94
CA ASP A 151 -1.14 -2.52 18.32
C ASP A 151 -2.36 -1.72 17.84
N CYS A 152 -2.84 -1.99 16.62
CA CYS A 152 -4.09 -1.45 16.09
C CYS A 152 -5.30 -1.86 16.95
N ASP A 153 -5.38 -3.12 17.38
CA ASP A 153 -6.44 -3.64 18.25
C ASP A 153 -6.45 -2.96 19.63
N ALA A 154 -5.26 -2.66 20.18
CA ALA A 154 -5.14 -1.90 21.43
C ALA A 154 -5.68 -0.47 21.28
N VAL A 155 -5.30 0.23 20.20
CA VAL A 155 -5.83 1.58 19.89
C VAL A 155 -7.35 1.53 19.69
N MET A 156 -7.87 0.55 18.96
CA MET A 156 -9.30 0.39 18.73
C MET A 156 -10.07 0.14 20.05
N THR A 157 -9.49 -0.62 20.97
CA THR A 157 -10.07 -0.89 22.29
C THR A 157 -10.14 0.38 23.16
N ALA A 158 -9.06 1.16 23.20
CA ALA A 158 -9.04 2.45 23.89
C ALA A 158 -10.05 3.42 23.29
N LEU A 159 -10.09 3.49 21.95
CA LEU A 159 -11.02 4.36 21.21
C LEU A 159 -12.47 4.02 21.55
N ARG A 160 -12.86 2.74 21.50
CA ARG A 160 -14.21 2.31 21.88
C ARG A 160 -14.59 2.73 23.28
N THR A 161 -13.66 2.60 24.23
CA THR A 161 -13.86 2.99 25.62
C THR A 161 -14.07 4.50 25.73
N ARG A 162 -13.24 5.29 25.04
CA ARG A 162 -13.33 6.75 24.98
C ARG A 162 -14.64 7.24 24.35
N THR A 163 -15.16 6.51 23.37
CA THR A 163 -16.34 6.92 22.59
C THR A 163 -17.68 6.45 23.15
N ARG A 164 -17.73 5.65 24.23
CA ARG A 164 -18.97 5.03 24.74
C ARG A 164 -20.10 6.03 25.04
N THR A 165 -19.74 7.23 25.47
CA THR A 165 -20.69 8.29 25.87
C THR A 165 -20.70 9.48 24.90
N MET A 166 -19.93 9.41 23.81
CA MET A 166 -19.83 10.48 22.83
C MET A 166 -20.98 10.43 21.83
N ALA A 167 -21.36 11.59 21.28
CA ALA A 167 -22.25 11.63 20.14
C ALA A 167 -21.61 10.91 18.94
N GLN A 168 -22.44 10.27 18.12
CA GLN A 168 -21.97 9.39 17.04
C GLN A 168 -21.05 10.12 16.04
N ASN A 169 -21.34 11.38 15.71
CA ASN A 169 -20.50 12.18 14.84
C ASN A 169 -19.12 12.44 15.46
N GLN A 170 -19.08 12.81 16.75
CA GLN A 170 -17.83 13.07 17.46
C GLN A 170 -16.98 11.80 17.61
N SER A 171 -17.62 10.65 17.87
CA SER A 171 -16.90 9.38 17.96
C SER A 171 -16.30 8.93 16.62
N GLN A 172 -17.01 9.20 15.52
CA GLN A 172 -16.53 8.91 14.17
C GLN A 172 -15.37 9.82 13.75
N GLU A 173 -15.46 11.12 14.04
CA GLU A 173 -14.37 12.07 13.78
C GLU A 173 -13.11 11.71 14.58
N LEU A 174 -13.26 11.41 15.87
CA LEU A 174 -12.15 10.99 16.71
C LEU A 174 -11.51 9.70 16.19
N ALA A 175 -12.31 8.73 15.73
CA ALA A 175 -11.81 7.48 15.17
C ALA A 175 -10.95 7.71 13.91
N LEU A 176 -11.45 8.53 12.99
CA LEU A 176 -10.73 8.85 11.75
C LEU A 176 -9.41 9.57 12.06
N GLU A 177 -9.43 10.57 12.93
CA GLU A 177 -8.24 11.34 13.25
C GLU A 177 -7.20 10.51 14.02
N THR A 178 -7.65 9.64 14.93
CA THR A 178 -6.76 8.72 15.65
C THR A 178 -5.99 7.82 14.68
N PHE A 179 -6.66 7.23 13.69
CA PHE A 179 -5.99 6.35 12.72
C PHE A 179 -5.23 7.12 11.64
N ALA A 180 -5.62 8.36 11.32
CA ALA A 180 -4.81 9.26 10.48
C ALA A 180 -3.47 9.58 11.17
N THR A 181 -3.52 9.87 12.47
CA THR A 181 -2.34 10.08 13.32
C THR A 181 -1.49 8.80 13.40
N ALA A 182 -2.11 7.64 13.63
CA ALA A 182 -1.40 6.36 13.65
C ALA A 182 -0.64 6.12 12.34
N ARG A 183 -1.30 6.32 11.21
CA ARG A 183 -0.69 6.24 9.88
C ARG A 183 0.49 7.19 9.74
N LEU A 184 0.34 8.45 10.14
CA LEU A 184 1.40 9.45 10.06
C LEU A 184 2.63 9.04 10.87
N MET A 185 2.44 8.62 12.12
CA MET A 185 3.53 8.17 12.99
C MET A 185 4.22 6.92 12.43
N SER A 186 3.46 5.92 11.98
CA SER A 186 4.01 4.71 11.35
C SER A 186 4.79 5.05 10.08
N HIS A 187 4.29 5.97 9.25
CA HIS A 187 4.98 6.42 8.05
C HIS A 187 6.32 7.12 8.37
N SER A 188 6.37 7.86 9.48
CA SER A 188 7.58 8.44 10.07
C SER A 188 8.49 7.41 10.76
N ARG A 189 8.25 6.10 10.55
CA ARG A 189 9.03 4.97 11.07
C ARG A 189 9.03 4.86 12.59
N VAL A 190 8.02 5.44 13.26
CA VAL A 190 7.81 5.18 14.68
C VAL A 190 7.39 3.72 14.86
N TYR A 191 8.01 3.03 15.81
CA TYR A 191 7.68 1.64 16.09
C TYR A 191 6.21 1.49 16.44
N SER A 192 5.56 0.47 15.89
CA SER A 192 4.13 0.18 16.08
C SER A 192 3.69 0.21 17.56
N SER A 193 4.46 -0.37 18.46
CA SER A 193 4.17 -0.34 19.90
C SER A 193 4.25 1.06 20.51
N THR A 194 5.15 1.91 20.01
CA THR A 194 5.24 3.31 20.42
C THR A 194 4.06 4.11 19.90
N VAL A 195 3.64 3.89 18.65
CA VAL A 195 2.41 4.48 18.08
C VAL A 195 1.20 4.12 18.95
N SER A 196 1.02 2.84 19.25
CA SER A 196 -0.07 2.36 20.10
C SER A 196 -0.04 2.98 21.50
N ASN A 197 1.11 2.93 22.19
CA ASN A 197 1.23 3.48 23.54
C ASN A 197 0.88 4.98 23.60
N VAL A 198 1.34 5.76 22.62
CA VAL A 198 1.07 7.20 22.55
C VAL A 198 -0.42 7.46 22.32
N LEU A 199 -1.04 6.78 21.36
CA LEU A 199 -2.46 6.98 21.05
C LEU A 199 -3.39 6.47 22.14
N VAL A 200 -3.10 5.31 22.73
CA VAL A 200 -3.82 4.78 23.89
C VAL A 200 -3.74 5.77 25.06
N SER A 201 -2.53 6.27 25.36
CA SER A 201 -2.35 7.27 26.43
C SER A 201 -3.12 8.56 26.13
N ALA A 202 -3.12 9.04 24.89
CA ALA A 202 -3.88 10.23 24.49
C ALA A 202 -5.39 10.03 24.69
N LEU A 203 -5.93 8.89 24.26
CA LEU A 203 -7.34 8.52 24.44
C LEU A 203 -7.72 8.39 25.92
N ASP A 204 -6.86 7.78 26.74
CA ASP A 204 -7.04 7.67 28.19
C ASP A 204 -7.01 9.04 28.89
N ASN A 205 -6.21 9.97 28.36
CA ASN A 205 -6.17 11.38 28.80
C ASN A 205 -7.20 12.26 28.09
N SER A 206 -8.24 11.65 27.53
CA SER A 206 -9.43 12.32 26.96
C SER A 206 -9.19 13.22 25.76
N TYR A 207 -8.07 13.06 25.04
CA TYR A 207 -7.80 13.81 23.80
C TYR A 207 -8.99 13.70 22.84
N ASP A 208 -9.35 14.84 22.26
CA ASP A 208 -10.40 14.93 21.26
C ASP A 208 -9.82 14.95 19.83
N THR A 209 -10.69 15.11 18.84
CA THR A 209 -10.29 15.18 17.42
C THR A 209 -9.24 16.29 17.17
N THR A 210 -9.40 17.44 17.82
CA THR A 210 -8.48 18.58 17.64
C THR A 210 -7.11 18.29 18.26
N ASP A 211 -7.09 17.60 19.39
CA ASP A 211 -5.84 17.22 20.04
C ASP A 211 -5.09 16.15 19.22
N MET A 212 -5.80 15.14 18.72
CA MET A 212 -5.21 14.11 17.84
C MET A 212 -4.60 14.72 16.58
N ASN A 213 -5.30 15.69 15.96
CA ASN A 213 -4.84 16.34 14.74
C ASN A 213 -3.53 17.13 14.90
N LYS A 214 -3.15 17.50 16.13
CA LYS A 214 -1.93 18.27 16.42
C LYS A 214 -0.71 17.40 16.72
N MET A 215 -0.86 16.07 16.75
CA MET A 215 0.20 15.11 17.04
C MET A 215 1.05 14.80 15.81
#